data_AF-A0A354MVM4-F1
#
_entry.id   AF-A0A354MVM4-F1
#
_cell.length_a   1.000
_cell.length_b   1.000
_cell.length_c   1.000
_cell.angle_alpha   90.00
_cell.angle_beta   90.00
_cell.angle_gamma   90.00
#
_symmetry.space_group_name_H-M   'P 1'
#
loop_
_entity.id
_entity.type
_entity.pdbx_description
1 polymer ?
#
loop_
_entity_poly.entity_id
_entity_poly.type
_entity_poly.pdbx_seq_one_letter_code
_entity_poly.pdbx_strand_id
1 'polypeptide(L)'
;GFLNPADVLHMSGIDAVYDYIIREVQKVYRGEDVEINDKHVECITRQMTRKVRVEDPGDTDLLVGTTVDILEFREENEKIAARRAAGDLTAREAEGAPMLLGITKASLMTESFLSAAS
;
A
#
# COMPACT_ATOMS: atom_id res chain seq x y z
N GLY A 1 19.82 9.15 -12.79
CA GLY A 1 18.97 10.14 -12.09
C GLY A 1 18.25 9.43 -10.96
N PHE A 2 17.81 10.16 -9.94
CA PHE A 2 16.93 9.60 -8.92
C PHE A 2 15.56 9.31 -9.56
N LEU A 3 15.04 8.10 -9.36
CA LEU A 3 13.68 7.77 -9.75
C LEU A 3 12.74 8.25 -8.66
N ASN A 4 11.58 8.78 -9.05
CA ASN A 4 10.50 9.03 -8.10
C ASN A 4 9.89 7.67 -7.73
N PRO A 5 9.88 7.27 -6.44
CA PRO A 5 9.27 6.01 -6.01
C PRO A 5 7.80 5.83 -6.42
N ALA A 6 7.04 6.93 -6.59
CA ALA A 6 5.67 6.88 -7.08
C ALA A 6 5.60 6.46 -8.56
N ASP A 7 6.58 6.88 -9.36
CA ASP A 7 6.69 6.46 -10.77
C ASP A 7 7.11 4.98 -10.85
N VAL A 8 8.00 4.54 -9.95
CA VAL A 8 8.38 3.12 -9.81
C VAL A 8 7.16 2.27 -9.48
N LEU A 9 6.29 2.72 -8.57
CA LEU A 9 5.05 2.03 -8.24
C LEU A 9 4.14 1.86 -9.46
N HIS A 10 3.96 2.93 -10.23
CA HIS A 10 3.06 2.93 -11.38
C HIS A 10 3.58 2.07 -12.54
N MET A 11 4.90 2.04 -12.75
CA MET A 11 5.53 1.31 -13.87
C MET A 11 5.83 -0.15 -13.55
N SER A 12 6.22 -0.45 -12.32
CA SER A 12 6.88 -1.71 -11.95
C SER A 12 6.24 -2.42 -10.75
N GLY A 13 5.22 -1.81 -10.12
CA GLY A 13 4.49 -2.39 -8.99
C GLY A 13 5.21 -2.27 -7.65
N ILE A 14 4.58 -2.85 -6.63
CA ILE A 14 4.97 -2.69 -5.22
C ILE A 14 6.33 -3.35 -4.91
N ASP A 15 6.62 -4.52 -5.47
CA ASP A 15 7.88 -5.23 -5.20
C ASP A 15 9.10 -4.42 -5.66
N ALA A 16 8.99 -3.76 -6.82
CA ALA A 16 10.02 -2.87 -7.33
C ALA A 16 10.23 -1.62 -6.44
N VAL A 17 9.18 -1.14 -5.78
CA VAL A 17 9.29 -0.03 -4.82
C VAL A 17 10.06 -0.46 -3.57
N TYR A 18 9.82 -1.66 -3.05
CA TYR A 18 10.59 -2.20 -1.93
C TYR A 18 12.08 -2.30 -2.27
N ASP A 19 12.40 -2.94 -3.39
CA ASP A 19 13.79 -3.11 -3.84
C ASP A 19 14.48 -1.76 -4.05
N TYR A 20 13.78 -0.80 -4.65
CA TYR A 20 14.30 0.55 -4.88
C TYR A 20 14.61 1.27 -3.57
N ILE A 21 13.65 1.31 -2.63
CA ILE A 21 13.82 2.03 -1.37
C ILE A 21 14.91 1.37 -0.51
N ILE A 22 14.91 0.03 -0.39
CA ILE A 22 15.93 -0.69 0.36
C ILE A 22 17.32 -0.39 -0.20
N ARG A 23 17.49 -0.48 -1.52
CA ARG A 23 18.77 -0.20 -2.19
C ARG A 23 19.27 1.21 -1.94
N GLU A 24 18.42 2.22 -2.09
CA GLU A 24 18.81 3.62 -1.92
C GLU A 24 19.13 3.96 -0.45
N VAL A 25 18.36 3.44 0.50
CA VAL A 25 18.64 3.61 1.94
C VAL A 25 19.96 2.93 2.30
N GLN A 26 20.15 1.68 1.90
CA GLN A 26 21.39 0.93 2.16
C GLN A 26 22.63 1.62 1.57
N LYS A 27 22.50 2.26 0.40
CA LYS A 27 23.60 3.01 -0.22
C LYS A 27 24.07 4.18 0.63
N VAL A 28 23.16 4.87 1.31
CA VAL A 28 23.49 6.00 2.20
C VAL A 28 24.18 5.49 3.47
N TYR A 29 23.59 4.51 4.16
CA TYR A 29 24.15 3.98 5.42
C TYR A 29 25.51 3.29 5.26
N ARG A 30 25.71 2.54 4.16
CA ARG A 30 27.04 1.99 3.83
C ARG A 30 28.09 3.06 3.57
N GLY A 31 27.67 4.25 3.13
CA GLY A 31 28.57 5.39 2.95
C GLY A 31 29.10 5.98 4.26
N GLU A 32 28.41 5.71 5.38
CA GLU A 32 28.75 6.18 6.73
C GLU A 32 29.32 5.07 7.62
N ASP A 33 29.65 3.91 7.05
CA ASP A 33 30.13 2.71 7.76
C ASP A 33 29.14 2.20 8.83
N VAL A 34 27.85 2.44 8.62
CA VAL A 34 26.77 1.98 9.50
C VAL A 34 26.04 0.79 8.85
N GLU A 35 26.01 -0.34 9.54
CA GLU A 35 25.22 -1.50 9.13
C GLU A 35 23.77 -1.36 9.58
N ILE A 36 22.83 -1.51 8.64
CA ILE A 36 21.39 -1.58 8.90
C ILE A 36 20.82 -2.85 8.29
N ASN A 37 19.92 -3.52 9.00
CA ASN A 37 19.24 -4.71 8.49
C ASN A 37 18.09 -4.31 7.56
N ASP A 38 18.04 -4.91 6.36
CA ASP A 38 17.01 -4.66 5.35
C ASP A 38 15.58 -4.81 5.89
N LYS A 39 15.35 -5.74 6.84
CA LYS A 39 14.04 -5.96 7.45
C LYS A 39 13.47 -4.72 8.13
N HIS A 40 14.30 -3.82 8.65
CA HIS A 40 13.84 -2.57 9.24
C HIS A 40 13.33 -1.61 8.17
N VAL A 41 14.06 -1.47 7.06
CA VAL A 41 13.68 -0.62 5.93
C VAL A 41 12.43 -1.16 5.24
N GLU A 42 12.35 -2.48 5.07
CA GLU A 42 11.18 -3.16 4.54
C GLU A 42 9.94 -2.91 5.42
N CYS A 43 10.07 -3.05 6.74
CA CYS A 43 8.97 -2.81 7.67
C CYS A 43 8.41 -1.38 7.56
N ILE A 44 9.28 -0.38 7.40
CA ILE A 44 8.88 1.03 7.20
C ILE A 44 8.22 1.21 5.84
N THR A 45 8.82 0.68 4.78
CA THR A 45 8.31 0.79 3.41
C THR A 45 6.94 0.13 3.26
N ARG A 46 6.70 -0.93 4.03
CA ARG A 46 5.39 -1.60 4.10
C ARG A 46 4.32 -0.69 4.69
N GLN A 47 4.64 0.14 5.68
CA GLN A 47 3.68 1.13 6.18
C GLN A 47 3.37 2.22 5.14
N MET A 48 4.35 2.56 4.30
CA MET A 48 4.18 3.56 3.24
C MET A 48 3.28 3.09 2.08
N THR A 49 3.12 1.78 1.88
CA THR A 49 2.36 1.16 0.77
C THR A 49 1.03 0.54 1.21
N ARG A 50 0.57 0.82 2.44
CA ARG A 50 -0.62 0.20 3.03
C ARG A 50 -1.96 0.68 2.50
N LYS A 51 -1.98 1.73 1.67
CA LYS A 51 -3.22 2.37 1.25
C LYS A 51 -3.52 2.08 -0.21
N VAL A 52 -4.81 1.91 -0.50
CA VAL A 52 -5.34 1.69 -1.85
C VAL A 52 -6.36 2.77 -2.13
N ARG A 53 -6.26 3.41 -3.30
CA ARG A 53 -7.33 4.28 -3.80
C ARG A 53 -8.31 3.44 -4.60
N VAL A 54 -9.58 3.49 -4.24
CA VAL A 54 -10.65 2.79 -4.95
C VAL A 54 -10.92 3.49 -6.28
N GLU A 55 -10.83 2.75 -7.38
CA GLU A 55 -11.09 3.23 -8.75
C GLU A 55 -12.48 2.80 -9.23
N ASP A 56 -12.86 1.55 -8.99
CA ASP A 56 -14.22 1.02 -9.18
C ASP A 56 -14.62 0.21 -7.93
N PRO A 57 -15.72 0.55 -7.23
CA PRO A 57 -16.15 -0.20 -6.06
C PRO A 57 -16.75 -1.58 -6.41
N GLY A 58 -17.05 -1.88 -7.67
CA GLY A 58 -17.69 -3.12 -8.05
C GLY A 58 -19.05 -3.28 -7.35
N ASP A 59 -19.26 -4.42 -6.71
CA ASP A 59 -20.41 -4.72 -5.85
C ASP A 59 -20.06 -4.71 -4.35
N THR A 60 -18.88 -4.18 -3.98
CA THR A 60 -18.47 -3.96 -2.58
C THR A 60 -19.15 -2.74 -1.98
N ASP A 61 -19.07 -2.59 -0.65
CA ASP A 61 -19.53 -1.39 0.06
C ASP A 61 -18.50 -0.23 0.04
N LEU A 62 -17.41 -0.38 -0.70
CA LEU A 62 -16.39 0.65 -0.84
C LEU A 62 -16.90 1.83 -1.67
N LEU A 63 -16.32 3.01 -1.45
CA LEU A 63 -16.68 4.23 -2.16
C LEU A 63 -15.62 4.60 -3.19
N VAL A 64 -16.05 4.88 -4.42
CA VAL A 64 -15.14 5.37 -5.48
C VAL A 64 -14.37 6.61 -5.03
N GLY A 65 -13.06 6.65 -5.31
CA GLY A 65 -12.17 7.76 -5.02
C GLY A 65 -11.68 7.85 -3.57
N THR A 66 -12.23 7.05 -2.65
CA THR A 66 -11.73 7.00 -1.27
C THR A 66 -10.40 6.26 -1.20
N THR A 67 -9.71 6.46 -0.08
CA THR A 67 -8.45 5.79 0.23
C THR A 67 -8.67 4.94 1.46
N VAL A 68 -8.55 3.62 1.30
CA VAL A 68 -8.81 2.62 2.33
C VAL A 68 -7.53 1.85 2.66
N ASP A 69 -7.53 1.12 3.77
CA ASP A 69 -6.43 0.20 4.06
C ASP A 69 -6.45 -1.00 3.11
N ILE A 70 -5.26 -1.53 2.77
CA ILE A 70 -5.14 -2.71 1.91
C ILE A 70 -5.80 -3.95 2.53
N LEU A 71 -5.86 -4.04 3.85
CA LEU A 71 -6.54 -5.15 4.53
C LEU A 71 -8.06 -5.03 4.37
N GLU A 72 -8.62 -3.85 4.66
CA GLU A 72 -10.04 -3.56 4.45
C GLU A 72 -10.47 -3.81 2.99
N PHE A 73 -9.69 -3.30 2.03
CA PHE A 73 -9.94 -3.52 0.61
C PHE A 73 -9.98 -5.01 0.23
N ARG A 74 -9.06 -5.81 0.78
CA ARG A 74 -9.01 -7.25 0.55
C ARG A 74 -10.18 -7.98 1.20
N GLU A 75 -10.53 -7.61 2.42
CA GLU A 75 -11.66 -8.19 3.14
C GLU A 75 -12.98 -7.96 2.39
N GLU A 76 -13.21 -6.76 1.86
CA GLU A 76 -14.40 -6.48 1.04
C GLU A 76 -14.41 -7.30 -0.26
N ASN A 77 -13.27 -7.41 -0.95
CA ASN A 77 -13.19 -8.23 -2.16
C ASN A 77 -13.37 -9.73 -1.86
N GLU A 78 -12.86 -10.23 -0.73
CA GLU A 78 -13.07 -11.62 -0.31
C GLU A 78 -14.55 -11.94 -0.08
N LYS A 79 -15.34 -11.00 0.46
CA LYS A 79 -16.80 -11.17 0.59
C LYS A 79 -17.47 -11.33 -0.78
N ILE A 80 -17.06 -10.54 -1.76
CA ILE A 80 -17.59 -10.62 -3.12
C ILE A 80 -17.16 -11.91 -3.81
N ALA A 81 -15.90 -12.31 -3.66
CA ALA A 81 -15.39 -13.59 -4.16
C ALA A 81 -16.18 -14.77 -3.58
N ALA A 82 -16.54 -14.72 -2.28
CA ALA A 82 -17.37 -15.74 -1.64
C ALA A 82 -18.80 -15.79 -2.21
N ARG A 83 -19.43 -14.63 -2.46
CA ARG A 83 -20.74 -14.57 -3.14
C ARG A 83 -20.68 -15.16 -4.55
N ARG A 84 -19.60 -14.88 -5.29
CA ARG A 84 -19.37 -15.42 -6.61
C ARG A 84 -19.23 -16.94 -6.60
N ALA A 85 -18.48 -17.46 -5.63
CA ALA A 85 -18.33 -18.90 -5.40
C ALA A 85 -19.67 -19.57 -5.00
N ALA A 86 -20.58 -18.83 -4.36
CA ALA A 86 -21.93 -19.30 -4.02
C ALA A 86 -22.95 -19.25 -5.18
N GLY A 87 -22.54 -18.78 -6.37
CA GLY A 87 -23.34 -18.83 -7.60
C GLY A 87 -23.75 -17.47 -8.19
N ASP A 88 -23.41 -16.36 -7.55
CA ASP A 88 -23.62 -15.01 -8.09
C ASP A 88 -22.47 -14.64 -9.06
N LEU A 89 -22.51 -15.20 -10.27
CA LEU A 89 -21.45 -15.03 -11.28
C LEU A 89 -21.30 -13.58 -11.77
N THR A 90 -22.32 -12.75 -11.54
CA THR A 90 -22.35 -11.34 -11.93
C THR A 90 -21.65 -10.42 -10.94
N ALA A 91 -21.38 -10.87 -9.72
CA ALA A 91 -20.72 -10.07 -8.71
C ALA A 91 -19.28 -9.71 -9.11
N ARG A 92 -18.94 -8.43 -9.01
CA ARG A 92 -17.65 -7.84 -9.35
C ARG A 92 -16.94 -7.34 -8.10
N GLU A 93 -15.70 -7.76 -7.93
CA GLU A 93 -14.80 -7.22 -6.91
C GLU A 93 -14.47 -5.75 -7.22
N ALA A 94 -14.05 -5.00 -6.20
CA ALA A 94 -13.54 -3.65 -6.37
C ALA A 94 -12.16 -3.65 -7.04
N GLU A 95 -11.92 -2.65 -7.86
CA GLU A 95 -10.64 -2.31 -8.47
C GLU A 95 -10.05 -1.07 -7.79
N GLY A 96 -8.74 -1.06 -7.57
CA GLY A 96 -8.08 0.04 -6.92
C GLY A 96 -6.58 0.08 -7.20
N ALA A 97 -6.01 1.27 -7.12
CA ALA A 97 -4.59 1.51 -7.33
C ALA A 97 -3.86 1.59 -5.98
N PRO A 98 -2.75 0.84 -5.80
CA PRO A 98 -1.92 0.99 -4.61
C PRO A 98 -1.34 2.40 -4.54
N MET A 99 -1.17 2.91 -3.33
CA MET A 99 -0.60 4.24 -3.09
C MET A 99 0.69 4.14 -2.29
N LEU A 100 1.71 4.87 -2.73
CA LEU A 100 2.89 5.14 -1.93
C LEU A 100 2.75 6.49 -1.23
N LEU A 101 2.74 6.47 0.10
CA LEU A 101 2.65 7.65 0.95
C LEU A 101 3.99 7.90 1.65
N GLY A 102 4.35 9.18 1.84
CA GLY A 102 5.44 9.54 2.75
C GLY A 102 5.11 9.12 4.20
N ILE A 103 6.13 8.86 5.02
CA ILE A 103 5.98 8.35 6.40
C ILE A 103 5.00 9.19 7.25
N THR A 104 5.07 10.52 7.16
CA THR A 104 4.17 11.43 7.90
C THR A 104 2.72 11.32 7.45
N LYS A 105 2.49 11.16 6.14
CA LYS A 105 1.13 11.00 5.63
C LYS A 105 0.57 9.62 5.97
N ALA A 106 1.42 8.59 5.91
CA ALA A 106 1.06 7.24 6.32
C ALA A 106 0.68 7.18 7.81
N SER A 107 1.41 7.88 8.69
CA SER A 107 1.11 7.89 10.13
C SER A 107 -0.20 8.63 10.47
N LEU A 108 -0.53 9.70 9.75
CA LEU A 108 -1.79 10.44 9.94
C LEU A 108 -3.02 9.68 9.42
N MET A 109 -2.82 8.78 8.45
CA MET A 109 -3.88 7.96 7.84
C MET A 109 -4.04 6.59 8.53
N THR A 110 -3.59 6.48 9.79
CA THR A 110 -3.82 5.31 10.65
C THR A 110 -5.21 5.38 11.27
N GLU A 111 -5.83 4.22 11.54
CA GLU A 111 -7.19 4.16 12.09
C GLU A 111 -7.29 4.47 13.59
N SER A 112 -6.16 4.45 14.30
CA SER A 112 -6.10 4.79 15.72
C SER A 112 -6.11 6.31 15.92
N PHE A 113 -7.23 6.86 16.40
CA PHE A 113 -7.36 8.29 16.74
C PHE A 113 -6.29 8.75 17.74
N LEU A 114 -5.97 7.93 18.75
CA LEU A 114 -4.95 8.25 19.75
C LEU A 114 -3.54 8.28 19.14
N SER A 115 -3.27 7.45 18.13
CA SER A 115 -1.97 7.42 17.46
C SER A 115 -1.82 8.55 16.44
N ALA A 116 -2.91 9.03 15.86
CA ALA A 116 -2.90 10.16 14.93
C ALA A 116 -2.80 11.53 15.64
N ALA A 117 -3.19 11.61 16.92
CA ALA A 117 -3.27 12.86 17.68
C ALA A 117 -2.11 13.11 18.66
N SER A 118 -1.22 12.12 18.87
CA SER A 118 -0.03 12.23 19.74
C SER A 118 1.18 12.79 19.00
#